data_AF-A0A1B7P3K5-F1
#
_entry.id   AF-A0A1B7P3K5-F1
#
_cell.length_a   1.000
_cell.length_b   1.000
_cell.length_c   1.000
_cell.angle_alpha   90.00
_cell.angle_beta   90.00
_cell.angle_gamma   90.00
#
_symmetry.space_group_name_H-M   'P 1'
#
loop_
_entity.id
_entity.type
_entity.pdbx_description
1 polymer ?
#
loop_
_entity_poly.entity_id
_entity_poly.type
_entity_poly.pdbx_seq_one_letter_code
_entity_poly.pdbx_strand_id
1 'polypeptide(L)'
;LFLSFGELGPGDNIGLIASKTSATAVRGQYYGIGAALGKVGAFVGTYVFPIIQGNASNAVRAGQHPFFVASSLSFLSAGLALFLLPNIGQDTIAAEDVRFRRYLEENGYDTSTMGSKKTMPEQLQVP
;
A
#
# COMPACT_ATOMS: atom_id res chain seq x y z
N LEU A 1 -4.40 22.93 6.60
CA LEU A 1 -3.80 22.23 7.77
C LEU A 1 -4.17 20.76 7.80
N PHE A 2 -5.39 20.33 8.17
CA PHE A 2 -5.75 18.90 8.20
C PHE A 2 -5.54 18.19 6.85
N LEU A 3 -6.11 18.71 5.77
CA LEU A 3 -5.91 18.16 4.42
C LEU A 3 -4.44 18.23 3.98
N SER A 4 -3.78 19.38 4.24
CA SER A 4 -2.37 19.60 3.88
C SER A 4 -1.40 18.60 4.53
N PHE A 5 -1.63 18.22 5.79
CA PHE A 5 -0.82 17.19 6.47
C PHE A 5 -1.16 15.76 6.04
N GLY A 6 -2.39 15.52 5.56
CA GLY A 6 -2.77 14.25 4.95
C GLY A 6 -2.06 14.03 3.61
N GLU A 7 -2.05 15.05 2.75
CA GLU A 7 -1.41 15.01 1.42
C GLU A 7 0.13 15.05 1.49
N LEU A 8 0.74 15.71 2.48
CA LEU A 8 2.19 15.60 2.72
C LEU A 8 2.58 14.32 3.50
N GLY A 9 1.59 13.56 3.97
CA GLY A 9 1.76 12.51 4.94
C GLY A 9 1.97 11.12 4.33
N PRO A 10 1.74 10.06 5.13
CA PRO A 10 1.87 8.68 4.69
C PRO A 10 0.97 8.34 3.49
N GLY A 11 -0.15 9.07 3.33
CA GLY A 11 -1.16 8.84 2.30
C GLY A 11 -0.64 8.96 0.86
N ASP A 12 0.11 10.02 0.56
CA ASP A 12 0.67 10.24 -0.78
C ASP A 12 1.81 9.25 -1.09
N ASN A 13 2.47 8.75 -0.04
CA ASN A 13 3.52 7.75 -0.14
C ASN A 13 3.01 6.31 -0.30
N ILE A 14 1.70 6.06 -0.21
CA ILE A 14 1.12 4.70 -0.35
C ILE A 14 1.49 4.09 -1.71
N GLY A 15 1.45 4.87 -2.79
CA GLY A 15 1.82 4.39 -4.12
C GLY A 15 3.31 4.03 -4.22
N LEU A 16 4.18 4.84 -3.61
CA LEU A 16 5.61 4.56 -3.54
C LEU A 16 5.88 3.27 -2.75
N ILE A 17 5.26 3.11 -1.59
CA ILE A 17 5.36 1.91 -0.76
C ILE A 17 4.89 0.68 -1.54
N ALA A 18 3.72 0.75 -2.20
CA ALA A 18 3.18 -0.37 -2.98
C ALA A 18 4.09 -0.74 -4.16
N SER A 19 4.72 0.25 -4.79
CA SER A 19 5.62 0.03 -5.93
C SER A 19 6.99 -0.54 -5.55
N LYS A 20 7.45 -0.31 -4.31
CA LYS A 20 8.75 -0.77 -3.82
C LYS A 20 8.70 -2.10 -3.05
N THR A 21 7.51 -2.51 -2.61
CA THR A 21 7.28 -3.77 -1.88
C THR A 21 6.89 -4.94 -2.78
N SER A 22 6.70 -4.70 -4.08
CA SER A 22 6.26 -5.73 -5.03
C SER A 22 7.30 -5.97 -6.13
N ALA A 23 7.36 -7.23 -6.59
CA ALA A 23 8.17 -7.59 -7.75
C ALA A 23 7.67 -6.87 -9.01
N THR A 24 8.60 -6.50 -9.89
CA THR A 24 8.39 -5.70 -11.10
C THR A 24 7.32 -6.28 -12.01
N ALA A 25 7.25 -7.61 -12.13
CA ALA A 25 6.29 -8.31 -12.99
C ALA A 25 4.83 -8.22 -12.51
N VAL A 26 4.59 -8.05 -11.21
CA VAL A 26 3.23 -8.08 -10.60
C VAL A 26 2.80 -6.77 -9.95
N ARG A 27 3.67 -5.76 -10.00
CA ARG A 27 3.47 -4.44 -9.40
C ARG A 27 2.13 -3.79 -9.77
N GLY A 28 1.73 -3.90 -11.03
CA GLY A 28 0.46 -3.34 -11.52
C GLY A 28 -0.76 -4.01 -10.88
N GLN A 29 -0.75 -5.34 -10.75
CA GLN A 29 -1.84 -6.10 -10.12
C GLN A 29 -1.91 -5.80 -8.61
N TYR A 30 -0.74 -5.76 -7.95
CA TYR A 30 -0.63 -5.44 -6.52
C TYR A 30 -1.19 -4.05 -6.21
N TYR A 31 -0.80 -3.04 -7.01
CA TYR A 31 -1.33 -1.69 -6.90
C TYR A 31 -2.84 -1.65 -7.20
N GLY A 32 -3.30 -2.39 -8.21
CA GLY A 32 -4.71 -2.46 -8.59
C GLY A 32 -5.62 -2.98 -7.47
N ILE A 33 -5.19 -4.01 -6.75
CA ILE A 33 -5.93 -4.54 -5.59
C ILE A 33 -5.98 -3.49 -4.48
N GLY A 34 -4.86 -2.83 -4.18
CA GLY A 34 -4.82 -1.75 -3.20
C GLY A 34 -5.76 -0.59 -3.56
N ALA A 35 -5.77 -0.17 -4.83
CA ALA A 35 -6.65 0.88 -5.33
C ALA A 35 -8.14 0.48 -5.25
N ALA A 36 -8.46 -0.79 -5.54
CA ALA A 36 -9.82 -1.31 -5.41
C ALA A 36 -10.31 -1.25 -3.96
N LEU A 37 -9.48 -1.67 -3.00
CA LEU A 37 -9.79 -1.58 -1.56
C LEU A 37 -9.98 -0.13 -1.10
N GLY A 38 -9.12 0.78 -1.55
CA GLY A 38 -9.27 2.21 -1.27
C GLY A 38 -10.61 2.77 -1.78
N LYS A 39 -11.03 2.36 -2.99
CA LYS A 39 -12.31 2.76 -3.57
C LYS A 39 -13.50 2.19 -2.78
N VAL A 40 -13.43 0.93 -2.35
CA VAL A 40 -14.45 0.32 -1.47
C VAL A 40 -14.56 1.11 -0.15
N GLY A 41 -13.44 1.44 0.48
CA GLY A 41 -13.42 2.25 1.70
C GLY A 41 -14.08 3.62 1.53
N ALA A 42 -13.83 4.30 0.40
CA ALA A 42 -14.46 5.57 0.07
C ALA A 42 -15.99 5.45 -0.05
N PHE A 43 -16.48 4.38 -0.70
CA PHE A 43 -17.92 4.11 -0.77
C PHE A 43 -18.51 3.89 0.62
N VAL A 44 -17.89 3.04 1.44
CA VAL A 44 -18.38 2.78 2.81
C VAL A 44 -18.45 4.07 3.62
N GLY A 45 -17.41 4.91 3.59
CA GLY A 45 -17.41 6.20 4.28
C GLY A 45 -18.54 7.13 3.82
N THR A 46 -18.82 7.15 2.51
CA THR A 46 -19.91 7.97 1.93
C THR A 46 -21.28 7.60 2.49
N TYR A 47 -21.54 6.32 2.77
CA TYR A 47 -22.82 5.88 3.34
C TYR A 47 -22.86 6.02 4.87
N VAL A 48 -21.75 5.75 5.54
CA VAL A 48 -21.71 5.67 7.01
C VAL A 48 -21.63 7.07 7.65
N PHE A 49 -20.90 8.02 7.07
CA PHE A 49 -20.73 9.34 7.67
C PHE A 49 -22.04 10.15 7.80
N PRO A 50 -22.95 10.18 6.80
CA PRO A 50 -24.25 10.82 6.97
C PRO A 50 -25.11 10.18 8.06
N ILE A 51 -25.04 8.85 8.24
CA ILE A 51 -25.77 8.13 9.29
C ILE A 51 -25.24 8.53 10.68
N ILE A 52 -23.92 8.64 10.83
CA ILE A 52 -23.29 9.09 12.08
C ILE A 52 -23.67 10.54 12.40
N GLN A 53 -23.69 11.41 11.39
CA GLN A 53 -24.12 12.80 11.54
C GLN A 53 -25.61 12.91 11.91
N GLY A 54 -26.46 12.08 11.31
CA GLY A 54 -27.91 12.06 11.56
C GLY A 54 -28.32 11.54 12.94
N ASN A 55 -27.49 10.70 13.57
CA ASN A 55 -27.72 10.22 14.95
C ASN A 55 -27.16 11.16 16.03
N ALA A 56 -26.54 12.28 15.65
CA ALA A 56 -25.97 13.21 16.60
C ALA A 56 -27.04 14.08 17.26
N SER A 57 -26.93 14.28 18.58
CA SER A 57 -27.91 15.04 19.36
C SER A 57 -27.91 16.55 19.07
N ASN A 58 -26.81 17.10 18.53
CA ASN A 58 -26.61 18.52 18.28
C ASN A 58 -25.70 18.74 17.06
N ALA A 59 -25.83 19.89 16.37
CA ALA A 59 -25.02 20.24 15.19
C ALA A 59 -23.50 20.20 15.44
N VAL A 60 -23.05 20.58 16.63
CA VAL A 60 -21.63 20.50 17.01
C VAL A 60 -21.16 19.04 17.09
N ARG A 61 -21.98 18.15 17.65
CA ARG A 61 -21.66 16.72 17.75
C ARG A 61 -21.72 16.02 16.40
N ALA A 62 -22.59 16.47 15.50
CA ALA A 62 -22.64 15.97 14.13
C ALA A 62 -21.29 16.15 13.40
N GLY A 63 -20.58 17.26 13.63
CA GLY A 63 -19.20 17.43 13.11
C GLY A 63 -18.16 16.61 13.86
N GLN A 64 -18.31 16.44 15.18
CA GLN A 64 -17.32 15.75 16.02
C GLN A 64 -17.31 14.23 15.85
N HIS A 65 -18.47 13.58 15.74
CA HIS A 65 -18.55 12.12 15.65
C HIS A 65 -17.79 11.53 14.45
N PRO A 66 -17.96 12.05 13.21
CA PRO A 66 -17.15 11.62 12.07
C PRO A 66 -15.66 11.89 12.27
N PHE A 67 -15.31 13.00 12.92
CA PHE A 67 -13.91 13.35 13.18
C PHE A 67 -13.23 12.35 14.13
N PHE A 68 -13.91 11.92 15.19
CA PHE A 68 -13.41 10.87 16.08
C PHE A 68 -13.23 9.53 15.36
N VAL A 69 -14.20 9.16 14.51
CA VAL A 69 -14.10 7.93 13.71
C VAL A 69 -12.91 8.00 12.75
N ALA A 70 -12.78 9.10 11.99
CA ALA A 70 -11.65 9.30 11.07
C ALA A 70 -10.29 9.29 11.81
N SER A 71 -10.22 9.91 12.99
CA SER A 71 -9.00 9.91 13.82
C SER A 71 -8.64 8.51 14.29
N SER A 72 -9.62 7.71 14.73
CA SER A 72 -9.38 6.33 15.18
C SER A 72 -8.86 5.42 14.05
N LEU A 73 -9.43 5.55 12.84
CA LEU A 73 -8.96 4.83 11.66
C LEU A 73 -7.54 5.28 11.25
N SER A 74 -7.21 6.56 11.42
CA SER A 74 -5.87 7.08 11.17
C SER A 74 -4.83 6.48 12.12
N PHE A 75 -5.13 6.38 13.42
CA PHE A 75 -4.24 5.72 14.37
C PHE A 75 -4.10 4.22 14.10
N LEU A 76 -5.17 3.54 13.72
CA LEU A 76 -5.11 2.14 13.29
C LEU A 76 -4.18 1.99 12.08
N SER A 77 -4.33 2.84 11.06
CA SER A 77 -3.48 2.86 9.88
C SER A 77 -2.02 3.12 10.22
N ALA A 78 -1.74 4.06 11.13
CA ALA A 78 -0.40 4.32 11.62
C ALA A 78 0.20 3.10 12.35
N GLY A 79 -0.59 2.42 13.18
CA GLY A 79 -0.17 1.17 13.83
C GLY A 79 0.17 0.07 12.82
N LEU A 80 -0.69 -0.13 11.81
CA LEU A 80 -0.42 -1.09 10.73
C LEU A 80 0.86 -0.72 9.96
N ALA A 81 1.07 0.56 9.66
CA ALA A 81 2.27 1.01 8.96
C ALA A 81 3.55 0.82 9.81
N LEU A 82 3.48 1.03 11.12
CA LEU A 82 4.64 0.90 12.00
C LEU A 82 5.02 -0.55 12.31
N PHE A 83 4.03 -1.44 12.47
CA PHE A 83 4.28 -2.83 12.88
C PHE A 83 4.27 -3.84 11.75
N LEU A 84 3.52 -3.58 10.68
CA LEU A 84 3.26 -4.56 9.63
C LEU A 84 4.01 -4.24 8.32
N LEU A 85 4.54 -3.03 8.17
CA LEU A 85 5.30 -2.67 6.99
C LEU A 85 6.75 -3.18 7.12
N PRO A 86 7.22 -4.06 6.22
CA PRO A 86 8.61 -4.50 6.22
C PRO A 86 9.52 -3.33 5.86
N ASN A 87 10.78 -3.40 6.29
CA ASN A 87 11.76 -2.35 5.99
C ASN A 87 12.03 -2.30 4.46
N ILE A 88 11.68 -1.18 3.84
CA ILE A 88 11.85 -0.96 2.40
C ILE A 88 13.19 -0.26 2.17
N GLY A 89 14.24 -1.06 2.00
CA GLY A 89 15.55 -0.60 1.55
C GLY A 89 15.61 -0.40 0.03
N GLN A 90 16.74 0.11 -0.46
CA GLN A 90 16.96 0.36 -1.88
C GLN A 90 17.03 -0.94 -2.71
N ASP A 91 17.50 -2.03 -2.10
CA ASP A 91 17.69 -3.34 -2.76
C ASP A 91 16.45 -4.26 -2.69
N THR A 92 15.38 -3.82 -2.01
CA THR A 92 14.17 -4.64 -1.76
C THR A 92 13.53 -5.14 -3.05
N ILE A 93 13.50 -4.31 -4.09
CA ILE A 93 12.90 -4.66 -5.39
C ILE A 93 13.71 -5.77 -6.08
N ALA A 94 15.04 -5.68 -6.04
CA ALA A 94 15.91 -6.68 -6.65
C ALA A 94 15.79 -8.03 -5.91
N ALA A 95 15.71 -7.99 -4.58
CA ALA A 95 15.50 -9.19 -3.75
C ALA A 95 14.14 -9.86 -4.03
N GLU A 96 13.06 -9.06 -4.11
CA GLU A 96 11.72 -9.58 -4.43
C GLU A 96 11.62 -10.08 -5.87
N ASP A 97 12.30 -9.45 -6.85
CA ASP A 97 12.36 -9.95 -8.22
C ASP A 97 13.07 -11.33 -8.30
N VAL A 98 14.15 -11.53 -7.55
CA VAL A 98 14.83 -12.84 -7.47
C VAL A 98 13.94 -13.88 -6.79
N ARG A 99 13.27 -13.51 -5.70
CA ARG A 99 12.35 -14.40 -4.97
C ARG A 99 11.17 -14.83 -5.83
N PHE A 100 10.61 -13.89 -6.60
CA PHE A 100 9.50 -14.16 -7.50
C PHE A 100 9.91 -15.07 -8.67
N ARG A 101 11.12 -14.90 -9.22
CA ARG A 101 11.65 -15.81 -10.25
C ARG A 101 11.82 -17.23 -9.72
N ARG A 102 12.41 -17.40 -8.54
CA ARG A 102 12.53 -18.71 -7.89
C ARG A 102 11.17 -19.36 -7.68
N TYR A 103 10.20 -18.60 -7.19
CA TYR A 103 8.83 -19.09 -7.01
C TYR A 103 8.21 -19.58 -8.33
N LEU A 104 8.43 -18.86 -9.43
CA LEU A 104 7.93 -19.26 -10.75
C LEU A 104 8.61 -20.54 -11.25
N GLU A 105 9.93 -20.65 -11.11
CA GLU A 105 10.70 -21.85 -11.48
C GLU A 105 10.26 -23.08 -10.67
N GLU A 106 10.05 -22.93 -9.36
CA GLU A 106 9.55 -23.98 -8.47
C GLU A 106 8.14 -24.44 -8.84
N ASN A 107 7.31 -23.56 -9.41
CA ASN A 107 5.97 -23.88 -9.92
C ASN A 107 5.97 -24.31 -11.40
N GLY A 108 7.15 -24.58 -11.97
CA GLY A 108 7.31 -25.12 -13.33
C GLY A 108 7.14 -24.08 -14.45
N TYR A 109 7.23 -22.79 -14.13
CA TYR A 109 7.16 -21.70 -15.10
C TYR A 109 8.57 -21.32 -15.59
N ASP A 110 8.78 -21.29 -16.90
CA ASP A 110 10.07 -20.93 -17.50
C ASP A 110 10.31 -19.41 -17.45
N THR A 111 11.25 -18.99 -16.60
CA THR A 111 11.65 -17.59 -16.40
C THR A 111 12.65 -17.10 -17.45
N SER A 112 13.09 -17.95 -18.39
CA SER A 112 14.09 -17.60 -19.43
C SER A 112 13.65 -16.45 -20.35
N THR A 113 12.35 -16.18 -20.40
CA THR A 113 11.73 -15.13 -21.21
C THR A 113 11.37 -13.87 -20.41
N MET A 114 11.55 -13.88 -19.08
CA MET A 114 11.23 -12.73 -18.23
C MET A 114 12.35 -11.68 -18.22
N GLY A 115 12.01 -10.44 -18.61
CA GLY A 115 12.93 -9.31 -18.68
C GLY A 115 13.54 -9.10 -20.06
N SER A 116 14.35 -8.04 -20.22
CA SER A 116 15.08 -7.74 -21.45
C SER A 116 16.25 -8.73 -21.63
N LYS A 117 16.35 -9.40 -22.78
CA LYS A 117 17.53 -10.20 -23.16
C LYS A 117 18.74 -9.28 -23.40
N LYS A 118 19.53 -9.07 -22.33
CA LYS A 118 20.86 -8.41 -22.16
C LYS A 118 20.75 -7.48 -20.94
N THR A 119 21.50 -7.62 -19.86
CA THR A 119 22.92 -8.00 -19.71
C THR A 119 23.09 -8.62 -18.33
N MET A 120 23.78 -9.76 -18.22
CA MET A 120 24.42 -10.15 -16.98
C MET A 120 25.69 -9.31 -16.85
N PRO A 121 25.81 -8.34 -15.94
CA PRO A 121 27.08 -8.14 -15.29
C PRO A 121 27.20 -9.25 -14.25
N GLU A 122 28.08 -10.17 -14.56
CA GLU A 122 28.82 -10.94 -13.58
C GLU A 122 29.23 -10.06 -12.38
N GLN A 123 29.36 -10.69 -11.20
CA GLN A 123 29.86 -10.15 -9.92
C GLN A 123 28.78 -9.78 -8.87
N LEU A 124 28.37 -10.78 -8.08
CA LEU A 124 28.38 -10.63 -6.62
C LEU A 124 28.66 -11.99 -5.96
N GLN A 125 29.92 -12.41 -6.06
CA GLN A 125 30.50 -13.42 -5.19
C GLN A 125 30.84 -12.69 -3.87
N VAL A 126 30.11 -13.00 -2.80
CA VAL A 126 30.41 -12.48 -1.46
C VAL A 126 31.36 -13.48 -0.78
N PRO A 127 32.48 -13.03 -0.18
CA PRO A 127 33.40 -13.90 0.55
C PRO A 127 32.78 -14.58 1.77
#